data_AF-A0A4V3CN38-F1
#
_entry.id   AF-A0A4V3CN38-F1
#
_cell.length_a   1.000
_cell.length_b   1.000
_cell.length_c   1.000
_cell.angle_alpha   90.00
_cell.angle_beta   90.00
_cell.angle_gamma   90.00
#
_symmetry.space_group_name_H-M   'P 1'
#
loop_
_entity.id
_entity.type
_entity.pdbx_description
1 polymer ?
#
loop_
_entity_poly.entity_id
_entity_poly.type
_entity_poly.pdbx_seq_one_letter_code
_entity_poly.pdbx_strand_id
1 'polypeptide(L)'
;MSITARRRPADHGWFTSSRSNNGNQCVEVRFEGDAVQIRDSKFRRNPMNRGLDEPIITVPASVWNAFLDCLLAQRPHPSLTTQHAADGATTLRHGSTALHFTPAEWEAFVAGVRDDEFACV
;
A
#
# COMPACT_ATOMS: atom_id res chain seq x y z
N MET A 1 -15.03 -11.94 -15.31
CA MET A 1 -16.14 -11.11 -14.81
C MET A 1 -15.52 -9.96 -14.02
N SER A 2 -15.72 -8.72 -14.50
CA SER A 2 -15.77 -7.41 -13.80
C SER A 2 -14.73 -7.09 -12.69
N ILE A 3 -14.01 -5.95 -12.62
CA ILE A 3 -14.11 -4.60 -13.20
C ILE A 3 -12.78 -3.83 -12.92
N THR A 4 -12.24 -3.18 -13.95
CA THR A 4 -11.51 -1.89 -14.01
C THR A 4 -10.60 -1.42 -12.87
N ALA A 5 -9.29 -1.49 -13.08
CA ALA A 5 -8.30 -0.61 -12.45
C ALA A 5 -8.02 0.61 -13.34
N ARG A 6 -8.78 1.70 -13.17
CA ARG A 6 -8.46 3.04 -13.69
C ARG A 6 -9.12 4.07 -12.78
N ARG A 7 -8.58 4.29 -11.58
CA ARG A 7 -9.10 5.33 -10.68
C ARG A 7 -8.32 6.62 -10.85
N ARG A 8 -9.05 7.70 -11.08
CA ARG A 8 -8.51 9.04 -11.27
C ARG A 8 -8.06 9.60 -9.92
N PRO A 9 -7.02 10.45 -9.88
CA PRO A 9 -6.62 11.23 -8.69
C PRO A 9 -7.74 12.08 -8.06
N ALA A 10 -8.86 12.26 -8.76
CA ALA A 10 -10.04 12.98 -8.31
C ALA A 10 -10.93 12.18 -7.33
N ASP A 11 -10.70 10.88 -7.11
CA ASP A 11 -11.32 10.15 -6.00
C ASP A 11 -10.57 10.52 -4.71
N HIS A 12 -10.99 11.62 -4.05
CA HIS A 12 -10.35 12.17 -2.84
C HIS A 12 -10.43 11.27 -1.57
N GLY A 13 -10.81 10.00 -1.72
CA GLY A 13 -11.07 9.07 -0.63
C GLY A 13 -9.99 8.00 -0.48
N TRP A 14 -9.93 7.41 0.72
CA TRP A 14 -9.18 6.18 0.94
C TRP A 14 -9.88 5.02 0.22
N PHE A 15 -9.12 4.25 -0.54
CA PHE A 15 -9.61 3.06 -1.23
C PHE A 15 -8.67 1.87 -0.97
N THR A 16 -9.24 0.67 -1.03
CA THR A 16 -8.54 -0.60 -0.84
C THR A 16 -8.43 -1.34 -2.17
N SER A 17 -7.49 -2.29 -2.29
CA SER A 17 -7.43 -3.20 -3.44
C SER A 17 -8.73 -4.01 -3.58
N SER A 18 -9.11 -4.30 -4.83
CA SER A 18 -10.26 -5.15 -5.13
C SER A 18 -10.03 -6.62 -4.73
N ARG A 19 -8.76 -7.03 -4.59
CA ARG A 19 -8.32 -8.37 -4.18
C ARG A 19 -8.23 -8.54 -2.66
N SER A 20 -8.50 -7.49 -1.89
CA SER A 20 -8.53 -7.58 -0.44
C SER A 20 -9.76 -8.37 0.01
N ASN A 21 -9.60 -9.69 0.16
CA ASN A 21 -10.71 -10.60 0.38
C ASN A 21 -11.40 -10.33 1.73
N ASN A 22 -12.58 -9.72 1.67
CA ASN A 22 -13.71 -9.80 2.60
C ASN A 22 -13.40 -10.07 4.09
N GLY A 23 -12.73 -9.15 4.79
CA GLY A 23 -12.66 -9.26 6.26
C GLY A 23 -11.83 -8.24 7.03
N ASN A 24 -10.49 -8.30 6.98
CA ASN A 24 -9.69 -7.75 8.09
C ASN A 24 -8.24 -7.30 7.78
N GLN A 25 -7.86 -7.13 6.51
CA GLN A 25 -6.45 -7.15 6.12
C GLN A 25 -6.15 -6.24 4.91
N CYS A 26 -6.51 -4.95 4.95
CA CYS A 26 -6.45 -4.10 3.75
C CYS A 26 -5.52 -2.90 3.91
N VAL A 27 -4.61 -2.77 2.94
CA VAL A 27 -3.87 -1.54 2.62
C VAL A 27 -4.86 -0.53 2.05
N GLU A 28 -4.85 0.67 2.61
CA GLU A 28 -5.62 1.79 2.07
C GLU A 28 -4.66 2.75 1.39
N VAL A 29 -4.98 3.10 0.14
CA VAL A 29 -4.27 4.11 -0.63
C VAL A 29 -5.22 5.28 -0.86
N ARG A 30 -4.69 6.50 -0.82
CA ARG A 30 -5.41 7.71 -1.14
C ARG A 30 -4.55 8.57 -2.04
N PHE A 31 -5.16 9.10 -3.10
CA PHE A 31 -4.52 10.08 -3.96
C PHE A 31 -4.89 11.48 -3.47
N GLU A 32 -3.88 12.29 -3.18
CA GLU A 32 -4.04 13.66 -2.70
C GLU A 32 -3.14 14.58 -3.54
N GLY A 33 -3.73 15.16 -4.59
CA GLY A 33 -3.01 16.02 -5.52
C GLY A 33 -1.90 15.26 -6.26
N ASP A 34 -0.65 15.65 -6.02
CA ASP A 34 0.55 15.02 -6.56
C ASP A 34 1.16 13.96 -5.63
N ALA A 35 0.51 13.69 -4.49
CA ALA A 35 0.94 12.73 -3.50
C ALA A 35 0.02 11.50 -3.40
N VAL A 36 0.61 10.40 -2.96
CA VAL A 36 -0.02 9.14 -2.64
C VAL A 36 0.21 8.88 -1.15
N GLN A 37 -0.89 8.72 -0.43
CA GLN A 37 -0.88 8.32 0.97
C GLN A 37 -1.20 6.83 1.06
N ILE A 38 -0.38 6.09 1.78
CA ILE A 38 -0.58 4.67 2.04
C ILE A 38 -0.66 4.49 3.55
N ARG A 39 -1.69 3.78 4.00
CA ARG A 39 -1.86 3.42 5.41
C ARG A 39 -2.36 2.00 5.55
N ASP A 40 -2.36 1.56 6.79
CA ASP A 40 -2.78 0.23 7.17
C ASP A 40 -4.02 0.29 8.06
N SER A 41 -5.16 -0.14 7.50
CA SER A 41 -6.45 -0.09 8.18
C SER A 41 -6.48 -0.92 9.48
N LYS A 42 -5.59 -1.93 9.63
CA LYS A 42 -5.52 -2.74 10.86
C LYS A 42 -4.87 -1.98 12.01
N PHE A 43 -4.04 -0.96 11.72
CA PHE A 43 -3.42 -0.15 12.75
C PHE A 43 -4.49 0.47 13.66
N ARG A 44 -5.57 0.99 13.06
CA ARG A 44 -6.72 1.56 13.78
C ARG A 44 -7.58 0.53 14.52
N ARG A 45 -7.62 -0.71 14.03
CA ARG A 45 -8.44 -1.78 14.61
C ARG A 45 -7.76 -2.45 15.79
N ASN A 46 -6.42 -2.48 15.82
CA ASN A 46 -5.67 -3.08 16.90
C ASN A 46 -5.80 -2.24 18.19
N PRO A 47 -6.41 -2.77 19.27
CA PRO A 47 -6.54 -2.03 20.53
C PRO A 47 -5.20 -1.67 21.16
N MET A 48 -4.14 -2.39 20.85
CA MET A 48 -2.78 -2.12 21.33
C MET A 48 -2.17 -0.84 20.75
N ASN A 49 -2.71 -0.35 19.62
CA ASN A 49 -2.26 0.88 18.98
C ASN A 49 -3.06 2.11 19.41
N ARG A 50 -3.95 1.97 20.41
CA ARG A 50 -4.74 3.11 20.91
C ARG A 50 -3.82 4.18 21.49
N GLY A 51 -3.91 5.38 20.93
CA GLY A 51 -3.09 6.53 21.33
C GLY A 51 -1.75 6.65 20.61
N LEU A 52 -1.44 5.74 19.68
CA LEU A 52 -0.32 5.89 18.75
C LEU A 52 -0.78 6.62 17.49
N ASP A 53 0.10 7.43 16.92
CA ASP A 53 -0.13 8.06 15.63
C ASP A 53 -0.20 7.00 14.53
N GLU A 54 -1.23 7.07 13.69
CA GLU A 54 -1.38 6.16 12.56
C GLU A 54 -0.23 6.37 11.57
N PRO A 55 0.55 5.32 11.24
CA PRO A 55 1.60 5.44 10.25
C PRO A 55 0.96 5.64 8.89
N ILE A 56 1.17 6.81 8.30
CA ILE A 56 0.78 7.13 6.92
C ILE A 56 2.06 7.41 6.14
N ILE A 57 2.37 6.55 5.18
CA ILE A 57 3.43 6.80 4.22
C ILE A 57 2.89 7.78 3.18
N THR A 58 3.49 8.96 3.08
CA THR A 58 3.16 9.94 2.03
C THR A 58 4.33 10.06 1.08
N VAL A 59 4.08 9.82 -0.21
CA VAL A 59 5.09 9.89 -1.28
C VAL A 59 4.53 10.59 -2.51
N PRO A 60 5.34 11.23 -3.35
CA PRO A 60 4.88 11.72 -4.65
C PRO A 60 4.34 10.58 -5.53
N ALA A 61 3.37 10.88 -6.39
CA ALA A 61 2.80 9.92 -7.35
C ALA A 61 3.86 9.32 -8.29
N SER A 62 4.86 10.10 -8.68
CA SER A 62 6.00 9.61 -9.46
C SER A 62 6.84 8.58 -8.70
N VAL A 63 7.07 8.81 -7.40
CA VAL A 63 7.79 7.87 -6.51
C VAL A 63 6.96 6.61 -6.29
N TRP A 64 5.64 6.75 -6.14
CA TRP A 64 4.75 5.62 -6.01
C TRP A 64 4.76 4.73 -7.27
N ASN A 65 4.57 5.31 -8.46
CA ASN A 65 4.62 4.55 -9.71
C ASN A 65 5.99 3.88 -9.94
N ALA A 66 7.08 4.61 -9.68
CA ALA A 66 8.42 4.03 -9.76
C ALA A 66 8.62 2.86 -8.78
N PHE A 67 8.04 2.95 -7.57
CA PHE A 67 8.04 1.86 -6.61
C PHE A 67 7.24 0.65 -7.12
N LEU A 68 6.07 0.85 -7.71
CA LEU A 68 5.29 -0.24 -8.31
C LEU A 68 6.07 -0.95 -9.42
N ASP A 69 6.72 -0.18 -10.29
CA ASP A 69 7.58 -0.72 -11.36
C ASP A 69 8.77 -1.51 -10.79
N CYS A 70 9.44 -0.96 -9.78
CA CYS A 70 10.51 -1.64 -9.05
C CYS A 70 10.01 -2.94 -8.41
N LEU A 71 8.84 -2.91 -7.77
CA LEU A 71 8.25 -4.07 -7.11
C LEU A 71 7.92 -5.19 -8.10
N LEU A 72 7.33 -4.86 -9.25
CA LEU A 72 7.05 -5.81 -10.33
C LEU A 72 8.33 -6.37 -10.94
N ALA A 73 9.36 -5.53 -11.08
CA ALA A 73 10.68 -5.95 -11.54
C ALA A 73 11.53 -6.64 -10.45
N GLN A 74 11.00 -6.81 -9.23
CA GLN A 74 11.72 -7.33 -8.06
C GLN A 74 13.06 -6.60 -7.78
N ARG A 75 13.06 -5.28 -7.97
CA ARG A 75 14.20 -4.41 -7.72
C ARG A 75 13.96 -3.53 -6.49
N PRO A 76 15.01 -3.19 -5.73
CA PRO A 76 14.87 -2.23 -4.64
C PRO A 76 14.59 -0.83 -5.21
N HIS A 77 13.65 -0.11 -4.60
CA HIS A 77 13.43 1.31 -4.86
C HIS A 77 14.20 2.14 -3.81
N PRO A 78 14.80 3.30 -4.18
CA PRO A 78 15.67 4.07 -3.29
C PRO A 78 14.95 4.63 -2.06
N SER A 79 13.70 5.09 -2.20
CA SER A 79 12.94 5.73 -1.11
C SER A 79 11.99 4.77 -0.38
N LEU A 80 11.17 4.02 -1.12
CA LEU A 80 10.28 2.99 -0.60
C LEU A 80 10.98 1.64 -0.55
N THR A 81 11.22 1.14 0.66
CA THR A 81 11.95 -0.13 0.87
C THR A 81 11.03 -1.20 1.45
N THR A 82 11.12 -2.41 0.92
CA THR A 82 10.40 -3.58 1.43
C THR A 82 11.38 -4.48 2.16
N GLN A 83 11.14 -4.72 3.44
CA GLN A 83 11.92 -5.66 4.24
C GLN A 83 11.08 -6.89 4.55
N HIS A 84 11.52 -8.06 4.08
CA HIS A 84 10.89 -9.34 4.40
C HIS A 84 11.48 -9.90 5.70
N ALA A 85 10.60 -10.27 6.62
CA ALA A 85 10.96 -10.97 7.85
C ALA A 85 10.96 -12.49 7.64
N ALA A 86 11.60 -13.22 8.55
CA ALA A 86 11.75 -14.68 8.46
C ALA A 86 10.41 -15.45 8.55
N ASP A 87 9.39 -14.83 9.14
CA ASP A 87 8.01 -15.34 9.24
C ASP A 87 7.18 -15.09 7.97
N GLY A 88 7.78 -14.47 6.94
CA GLY A 88 7.11 -14.08 5.70
C GLY A 88 6.35 -12.76 5.77
N ALA A 89 6.34 -12.08 6.93
CA ALA A 89 5.80 -10.73 7.02
C ALA A 89 6.66 -9.77 6.19
N THR A 90 6.03 -8.77 5.59
CA THR A 90 6.74 -7.73 4.84
C THR A 90 6.54 -6.40 5.55
N THR A 91 7.59 -5.59 5.63
CA THR A 91 7.49 -4.21 6.14
C THR A 91 7.82 -3.26 5.00
N LEU A 92 6.85 -2.43 4.60
CA LEU A 92 7.09 -1.31 3.69
C LEU A 92 7.51 -0.11 4.51
N ARG A 93 8.66 0.48 4.19
CA ARG A 93 9.22 1.62 4.93
C ARG A 93 9.54 2.77 3.98
N HIS A 94 9.21 3.96 4.43
CA HIS A 94 9.60 5.23 3.82
C HIS A 94 10.06 6.20 4.92
N GLY A 95 11.36 6.53 4.94
CA GLY A 95 11.94 7.32 6.02
C GLY A 95 11.75 6.65 7.39
N SER A 96 11.11 7.36 8.33
CA SER A 96 10.78 6.86 9.67
C SER A 96 9.45 6.10 9.75
N THR A 97 8.62 6.14 8.70
CA THR A 97 7.30 5.51 8.71
C THR A 97 7.40 4.10 8.14
N ALA A 98 6.84 3.13 8.86
CA ALA A 98 6.78 1.74 8.45
C ALA A 98 5.35 1.19 8.54
N LEU A 99 4.96 0.44 7.52
CA LEU A 99 3.72 -0.32 7.46
C LEU A 99 4.08 -1.80 7.46
N HIS A 100 3.42 -2.58 8.31
CA HIS A 100 3.67 -4.01 8.45
C HIS A 100 2.57 -4.79 7.74
N PHE A 101 2.93 -5.81 6.98
CA PHE A 101 2.05 -6.64 6.17
C PHE A 101 2.26 -8.08 6.58
N THR A 102 1.16 -8.81 6.79
CA THR A 102 1.21 -10.27 6.86
C THR A 102 1.59 -10.86 5.50
N PRO A 103 2.03 -12.12 5.43
CA PRO A 103 2.33 -12.76 4.15
C PRO A 103 1.14 -12.69 3.16
N ALA A 104 -0.08 -12.93 3.64
CA ALA A 104 -1.29 -12.89 2.84
C ALA A 104 -1.66 -11.47 2.37
N GLU A 105 -1.47 -10.46 3.23
CA GLU A 105 -1.67 -9.05 2.86
C GLU A 105 -0.69 -8.63 1.76
N TRP A 106 0.58 -9.02 1.91
CA TRP A 106 1.60 -8.70 0.93
C TRP A 106 1.33 -9.36 -0.42
N GLU A 107 0.91 -10.62 -0.44
CA GLU A 107 0.51 -11.31 -1.67
C GLU A 107 -0.65 -10.61 -2.37
N ALA A 108 -1.71 -10.25 -1.63
CA ALA A 108 -2.85 -9.53 -2.16
C ALA A 108 -2.47 -8.14 -2.70
N PHE A 109 -1.58 -7.42 -2.00
CA PHE A 109 -1.05 -6.14 -2.46
C PHE A 109 -0.29 -6.30 -3.78
N VAL A 110 0.66 -7.24 -3.86
CA VAL A 110 1.43 -7.50 -5.09
C VAL A 110 0.51 -7.94 -6.24
N ALA A 111 -0.54 -8.72 -5.96
CA ALA A 111 -1.53 -9.09 -6.96
C ALA A 111 -2.31 -7.86 -7.48
N GLY A 112 -2.74 -6.95 -6.61
CA GLY A 112 -3.37 -5.69 -7.02
C GLY A 112 -2.44 -4.79 -7.83
N VAL A 113 -1.15 -4.73 -7.49
CA VAL A 113 -0.13 -4.00 -8.27
C VAL A 113 0.03 -4.60 -9.67
N ARG A 114 0.03 -5.93 -9.80
CA ARG A 114 0.08 -6.62 -11.12
C ARG A 114 -1.16 -6.33 -11.98
N ASP A 115 -2.31 -6.12 -11.34
CA ASP A 115 -3.56 -5.75 -12.01
C ASP A 115 -3.67 -4.23 -12.27
N ASP A 116 -2.60 -3.47 -12.03
CA ASP A 116 -2.53 -2.00 -12.23
C ASP A 116 -3.50 -1.21 -11.33
N GLU A 117 -4.02 -1.81 -10.24
CA GLU A 117 -5.02 -1.21 -9.34
C GLU A 117 -4.52 0.02 -8.59
N PHE A 118 -3.21 0.14 -8.45
CA PHE A 118 -2.56 1.18 -7.66
C PHE A 118 -1.82 2.21 -8.51
N ALA A 119 -1.79 2.06 -9.84
CA ALA A 119 -1.05 2.96 -10.70
C ALA A 119 -1.78 4.31 -10.84
N CYS A 120 -1.03 5.41 -10.69
CA CYS A 120 -1.49 6.74 -11.07
C CYS A 120 -1.29 6.92 -12.58
N VAL A 121 -2.40 7.01 -13.34
CA VAL A 121 -2.43 7.38 -14.78
C VAL A 121 -2.85 8.82 -15.00
#